data_AF-A0A6I1H7C5-F1
#
_entry.id   AF-A0A6I1H7C5-F1
#
_cell.length_a   1.000
_cell.length_b   1.000
_cell.length_c   1.000
_cell.angle_alpha   90.00
_cell.angle_beta   90.00
_cell.angle_gamma   90.00
#
_symmetry.space_group_name_H-M   'P 1'
#
loop_
_entity.id
_entity.type
_entity.pdbx_description
1 polymer ?
#
loop_
_entity_poly.entity_id
_entity_poly.type
_entity_poly.pdbx_seq_one_letter_code
_entity_poly.pdbx_strand_id
1 'polypeptide(L)'
;MRVSLALIKAGVQVKGRMAILKGPFKGALIEPGQAKLAHMLASPSMFGAPEKFSRDAAIAGIGQRKGLVAFFRIPGYLGGAGGHIDILLPSAGVQVCGSECYWTCAEVWFWELR
;
A
#
# COMPACT_ATOMS: atom_id res chain seq x y z
N MET A 1 -1.11 -6.05 -6.50
CA MET A 1 -2.31 -6.28 -7.34
C MET A 1 -3.61 -5.74 -6.76
N ARG A 2 -4.07 -6.22 -5.58
CA ARG A 2 -5.38 -5.82 -4.99
C ARG A 2 -5.53 -4.30 -4.88
N VAL A 3 -4.51 -3.63 -4.35
CA VAL A 3 -4.48 -2.16 -4.22
C VAL A 3 -4.54 -1.45 -5.58
N SER A 4 -3.81 -1.91 -6.61
CA SER A 4 -3.93 -1.31 -7.95
C SER A 4 -5.35 -1.40 -8.51
N LEU A 5 -6.04 -2.52 -8.31
CA LEU A 5 -7.44 -2.64 -8.74
C LEU A 5 -8.37 -1.73 -7.95
N ALA A 6 -8.14 -1.56 -6.63
CA ALA A 6 -8.90 -0.62 -5.82
C ALA A 6 -8.71 0.83 -6.31
N LEU A 7 -7.47 1.23 -6.61
CA LEU A 7 -7.14 2.53 -7.20
C LEU A 7 -7.86 2.76 -8.54
N ILE A 8 -7.80 1.77 -9.44
CA ILE A 8 -8.49 1.84 -10.75
C ILE A 8 -10.01 2.00 -10.56
N LYS A 9 -10.61 1.23 -9.63
CA LYS A 9 -12.04 1.35 -9.31
C LYS A 9 -12.41 2.71 -8.71
N ALA A 10 -11.48 3.36 -8.03
CA ALA A 10 -11.63 4.72 -7.51
C ALA A 10 -11.30 5.83 -8.53
N GLY A 11 -11.05 5.48 -9.81
CA GLY A 11 -10.75 6.45 -10.86
C GLY A 11 -9.28 6.89 -10.93
N VAL A 12 -8.39 6.27 -10.16
CA VAL A 12 -6.95 6.58 -10.16
C VAL A 12 -6.26 5.75 -11.24
N GLN A 13 -5.61 6.43 -12.19
CA GLN A 13 -4.84 5.77 -13.24
C GLN A 13 -3.49 5.24 -12.70
N VAL A 14 -3.30 3.92 -12.77
CA VAL A 14 -2.06 3.26 -12.38
C VAL A 14 -1.18 3.00 -13.61
N LYS A 15 0.09 3.44 -13.57
CA LYS A 15 1.09 3.18 -14.62
C LYS A 15 1.75 1.80 -14.43
N GLY A 16 0.90 0.78 -14.41
CA GLY A 16 1.29 -0.61 -14.16
C GLY A 16 2.01 -1.29 -15.32
N ARG A 17 2.32 -2.58 -15.14
CA ARG A 17 3.00 -3.42 -16.14
C ARG A 17 2.18 -4.62 -16.60
N MET A 18 1.03 -4.86 -15.97
CA MET A 18 0.17 -5.99 -16.25
C MET A 18 -1.21 -5.51 -16.69
N ALA A 19 -1.66 -5.88 -17.88
CA ALA A 19 -2.97 -5.45 -18.38
C ALA A 19 -4.12 -6.27 -17.78
N ILE A 20 -5.24 -5.61 -17.49
CA ILE A 20 -6.51 -6.28 -17.21
C ILE A 20 -7.10 -6.79 -18.54
N LEU A 21 -7.33 -8.09 -18.65
CA LEU A 21 -7.72 -8.73 -19.92
C LEU A 21 -9.24 -8.80 -20.14
N LYS A 22 -10.05 -8.70 -19.08
CA LYS A 22 -11.51 -8.86 -19.12
C LYS A 22 -12.21 -7.96 -18.10
N GLY A 23 -13.51 -7.71 -18.32
CA GLY A 23 -14.39 -6.94 -17.44
C GLY A 23 -14.38 -5.43 -17.71
N PRO A 24 -15.03 -4.62 -16.84
CA PRO A 24 -15.26 -3.19 -17.04
C PRO A 24 -13.98 -2.35 -17.17
N PHE A 25 -12.86 -2.83 -16.62
CA PHE A 25 -11.57 -2.16 -16.64
C PHE A 25 -10.58 -2.80 -17.61
N LYS A 26 -11.06 -3.57 -18.61
CA LYS A 26 -10.20 -4.17 -19.65
C LYS A 26 -9.32 -3.09 -20.30
N GLY A 27 -8.03 -3.39 -20.42
CA GLY A 27 -7.02 -2.47 -20.97
C GLY A 27 -6.33 -1.59 -19.93
N ALA A 28 -6.91 -1.40 -18.75
CA ALA A 28 -6.22 -0.70 -17.66
C ALA A 28 -5.02 -1.52 -17.15
N LEU A 29 -4.01 -0.83 -16.60
CA LEU A 29 -2.76 -1.44 -16.15
C LEU A 29 -2.71 -1.57 -14.62
N ILE A 30 -2.25 -2.73 -14.15
CA ILE A 30 -1.99 -3.06 -12.75
C ILE A 30 -0.48 -3.11 -12.52
N GLU A 31 -0.02 -2.57 -11.39
CA GLU A 31 1.33 -2.85 -10.89
C GLU A 31 1.26 -4.03 -9.89
N PRO A 32 1.81 -5.20 -10.25
CA PRO A 32 1.79 -6.34 -9.34
C PRO A 32 2.77 -6.17 -8.17
N GLY A 33 3.91 -5.51 -8.37
CA GLY A 33 4.99 -5.38 -7.40
C GLY A 33 4.69 -4.33 -6.35
N GLN A 34 4.75 -4.74 -5.08
CA GLN A 34 4.48 -3.88 -3.93
C GLN A 34 5.35 -2.62 -3.90
N ALA A 35 6.67 -2.78 -3.92
CA ALA A 35 7.60 -1.65 -3.76
C ALA A 35 7.45 -0.67 -4.93
N LYS A 36 7.33 -1.19 -6.16
CA LYS A 36 7.15 -0.35 -7.34
C LYS A 36 5.84 0.44 -7.29
N LEU A 37 4.75 -0.16 -6.82
CA LEU A 37 3.49 0.55 -6.60
C LEU A 37 3.65 1.63 -5.51
N ALA A 38 4.27 1.31 -4.38
CA ALA A 38 4.53 2.27 -3.30
C ALA A 38 5.35 3.49 -3.77
N HIS A 39 6.37 3.27 -4.60
CA HIS A 39 7.14 4.37 -5.20
C HIS A 39 6.33 5.19 -6.21
N MET A 40 5.40 4.60 -6.96
CA MET A 40 4.48 5.38 -7.81
C MET A 40 3.57 6.27 -6.97
N LEU A 41 3.00 5.73 -5.89
CA LEU A 41 2.15 6.48 -4.97
C LEU A 41 2.91 7.64 -4.32
N ALA A 42 4.19 7.44 -4.02
CA ALA A 42 5.08 8.46 -3.48
C ALA A 42 5.35 9.64 -4.44
N SER A 43 4.98 9.53 -5.72
CA SER A 43 5.21 10.59 -6.69
C SER A 43 4.28 11.79 -6.45
N PRO A 44 4.72 13.03 -6.74
CA PRO A 44 3.89 14.22 -6.58
C PRO A 44 2.60 14.22 -7.43
N SER A 45 2.56 13.42 -8.50
CA SER A 45 1.38 13.29 -9.37
C SER A 45 0.37 12.26 -8.89
N MET A 46 0.62 11.59 -7.76
CA MET A 46 -0.32 10.67 -7.12
C MET A 46 -0.64 11.13 -5.69
N PHE A 47 -0.10 10.46 -4.67
CA PHE A 47 -0.39 10.76 -3.26
C PHE A 47 0.69 11.62 -2.60
N GLY A 48 1.79 11.90 -3.30
CA GLY A 48 2.93 12.63 -2.73
C GLY A 48 3.73 11.80 -1.73
N ALA A 49 4.67 12.44 -1.04
CA ALA A 49 5.57 11.76 -0.13
C ALA A 49 4.82 11.09 1.04
N PRO A 50 5.10 9.81 1.36
CA PRO A 50 4.53 9.16 2.53
C PRO A 50 5.20 9.65 3.82
N GLU A 51 4.47 9.51 4.93
CA GLU A 51 5.09 9.42 6.24
C GLU A 51 5.83 8.08 6.35
N LYS A 52 7.06 8.12 6.87
CA LYS A 52 7.90 6.93 7.00
C LYS A 52 8.20 6.67 8.46
N PHE A 53 8.00 5.43 8.87
CA PHE A 53 8.20 4.98 10.24
C PHE A 53 9.11 3.76 10.29
N SER A 54 9.88 3.66 11.36
CA SER A 54 10.44 2.37 11.79
C SER A 54 9.31 1.46 12.28
N ARG A 55 9.62 0.16 12.43
CA ARG A 55 8.70 -0.82 13.02
C ARG A 55 8.04 -0.31 14.31
N ASP A 56 8.86 0.14 15.26
CA ASP A 56 8.40 0.44 16.61
C ASP A 56 7.62 1.76 16.70
N ALA A 57 7.86 2.68 15.74
CA ALA A 57 7.20 3.98 15.69
C ALA A 57 5.88 3.95 14.89
N ALA A 58 5.67 2.96 14.03
CA ALA A 58 4.59 2.99 13.04
C ALA A 58 3.18 3.05 13.68
N ILE A 59 2.90 2.19 14.66
CA ILE A 59 1.57 2.10 15.27
C ILE A 59 1.20 3.42 15.95
N ALA A 60 2.10 3.94 16.79
CA ALA A 60 1.90 5.20 17.50
C ALA A 60 1.85 6.41 16.54
N GLY A 61 2.75 6.44 15.55
CA GLY A 61 2.83 7.53 14.57
C GLY A 61 1.60 7.62 13.67
N ILE A 62 1.03 6.49 13.26
CA ILE A 62 -0.20 6.46 12.46
C ILE A 62 -1.42 6.77 13.33
N GLY A 63 -1.48 6.24 14.56
CA GLY A 63 -2.60 6.45 15.47
C GLY A 63 -3.92 5.89 14.92
N GLN A 64 -4.99 6.69 14.97
CA GLN A 64 -6.33 6.29 14.49
C GLN A 64 -6.61 6.71 13.04
N ARG A 65 -5.58 7.11 12.29
CA ARG A 65 -5.72 7.55 10.90
C ARG A 65 -5.95 6.36 9.98
N LYS A 66 -6.70 6.59 8.91
CA LYS A 66 -6.97 5.61 7.84
C LYS A 66 -6.20 5.98 6.59
N GLY A 67 -5.82 5.00 5.78
CA GLY A 67 -5.10 5.32 4.56
C GLY A 67 -4.50 4.14 3.82
N LEU A 68 -3.52 4.42 2.96
CA LEU A 68 -2.68 3.38 2.35
C LEU A 68 -1.47 3.13 3.25
N VAL A 69 -1.11 1.85 3.41
CA VAL A 69 0.06 1.44 4.17
C VAL A 69 0.92 0.49 3.34
N ALA A 70 2.23 0.71 3.33
CA ALA A 70 3.20 -0.15 2.67
C ALA A 70 4.26 -0.61 3.68
N PHE A 71 4.36 -1.93 3.84
CA PHE A 71 5.33 -2.62 4.70
C PHE A 71 6.50 -3.10 3.85
N PHE A 72 7.72 -2.71 4.20
CA PHE A 72 8.93 -3.05 3.45
C PHE A 72 9.83 -4.02 4.20
N ARG A 73 10.47 -4.92 3.45
CA ARG A 73 11.47 -5.87 3.95
C ARG A 73 10.94 -6.73 5.10
N ILE A 74 9.87 -7.48 4.81
CA ILE A 74 9.23 -8.38 5.77
C ILE A 74 10.14 -9.61 5.98
N PRO A 75 10.59 -9.90 7.23
CA PRO A 75 11.42 -11.06 7.52
C PRO A 75 10.78 -12.37 7.04
N GLY A 76 11.59 -13.24 6.40
CA GLY A 76 11.13 -14.53 5.89
C GLY A 76 10.34 -14.48 4.57
N TYR A 77 9.92 -13.30 4.10
CA TYR A 77 9.18 -13.16 2.85
C TYR A 77 10.11 -12.74 1.70
N LEU A 78 10.21 -13.60 0.66
CA LEU A 78 11.12 -13.41 -0.48
C LEU A 78 12.57 -13.08 -0.05
N GLY A 79 13.09 -13.84 0.91
CA GLY A 79 14.45 -13.62 1.43
C GLY A 79 14.63 -12.30 2.19
N GLY A 80 13.56 -11.70 2.71
CA GLY A 80 13.60 -10.41 3.41
C GLY A 80 13.55 -9.19 2.49
N ALA A 81 13.48 -9.39 1.17
CA ALA A 81 13.31 -8.31 0.20
C ALA A 81 11.82 -8.04 -0.13
N GLY A 82 10.92 -8.96 0.25
CA GLY A 82 9.50 -8.82 0.01
C GLY A 82 8.83 -7.74 0.87
N GLY A 83 7.68 -7.26 0.39
CA GLY A 83 6.87 -6.28 1.10
C GLY A 83 5.39 -6.50 0.86
N HIS A 84 4.55 -5.77 1.61
CA HIS A 84 3.10 -5.79 1.51
C HIS A 84 2.55 -4.37 1.37
N ILE A 85 1.45 -4.19 0.65
CA ILE A 85 0.75 -2.91 0.55
C ILE A 85 -0.75 -3.16 0.67
N ASP A 86 -1.39 -2.37 1.52
CA ASP A 86 -2.78 -2.57 1.89
C ASP A 86 -3.48 -1.24 2.20
N ILE A 87 -4.78 -1.33 2.43
CA ILE A 87 -5.59 -0.24 2.99
C ILE A 87 -5.65 -0.46 4.50
N LEU A 88 -5.30 0.57 5.27
CA LEU A 88 -5.36 0.60 6.72
C LEU A 88 -6.64 1.30 7.17
N LEU A 89 -7.40 0.63 8.03
CA LEU A 89 -8.63 1.15 8.63
C LEU A 89 -8.51 1.08 10.16
N PRO A 90 -8.93 2.11 10.89
CA PRO A 90 -9.08 2.04 12.33
C PRO A 90 -10.29 1.17 12.68
N SER A 91 -10.16 0.31 13.68
CA SER A 91 -11.25 -0.50 14.22
C SER A 91 -11.11 -0.60 15.74
N ALA A 92 -12.06 -0.05 16.50
CA ALA A 92 -12.12 -0.16 17.96
C ALA A 92 -10.76 0.08 18.69
N GLY A 93 -9.98 1.07 18.25
CA GLY A 93 -8.68 1.40 18.83
C GLY A 93 -7.48 0.61 18.29
N VAL A 94 -7.71 -0.41 17.45
CA VAL A 94 -6.66 -1.16 16.74
C VAL A 94 -6.60 -0.80 15.25
N GLN A 95 -5.42 -0.97 14.66
CA GLN A 95 -5.18 -0.76 13.23
C GLN A 95 -5.35 -2.08 12.47
N VAL A 96 -6.26 -2.11 11.50
CA VAL A 96 -6.61 -3.31 10.73
C VAL A 96 -6.38 -3.07 9.24
N CYS A 97 -5.72 -4.02 8.58
CA CYS A 97 -5.50 -3.97 7.14
C CYS A 97 -6.65 -4.68 6.42
N GLY A 98 -6.97 -4.21 5.21
CA GLY A 98 -8.01 -4.84 4.39
C GLY A 98 -7.73 -6.31 4.05
N SER A 99 -6.46 -6.73 4.03
CA SER A 99 -6.07 -8.13 3.95
C SER A 99 -5.28 -8.59 5.18
N GLU A 100 -4.08 -8.03 5.40
CA GLU A 100 -3.18 -8.46 6.48
C GLU A 100 -2.17 -7.36 6.81
N CYS A 101 -1.83 -7.18 8.09
CA CYS A 101 -0.84 -6.18 8.51
C CYS A 101 0.49 -6.83 8.90
N TYR A 102 1.59 -6.34 8.34
CA TYR A 102 2.93 -6.87 8.61
C TYR A 102 3.76 -5.89 9.44
N TRP A 103 3.35 -5.67 10.68
CA TRP A 103 4.05 -4.77 11.61
C TRP A 103 5.48 -5.23 11.90
N THR A 104 5.78 -6.53 11.77
CA THR A 104 7.14 -7.08 11.87
C THR A 104 8.03 -6.77 10.66
N CYS A 105 7.71 -5.78 9.83
CA CYS A 105 8.58 -5.34 8.74
C CYS A 105 9.75 -4.47 9.23
N ALA A 106 10.61 -4.00 8.33
CA ALA A 106 11.72 -3.10 8.67
C ALA A 106 11.34 -1.62 8.59
N GLU A 107 10.38 -1.28 7.73
CA GLU A 107 9.99 0.10 7.42
C GLU A 107 8.53 0.14 6.97
N VAL A 108 7.80 1.15 7.45
CA VAL A 108 6.40 1.38 7.13
C VAL A 108 6.26 2.73 6.45
N TRP A 109 5.61 2.77 5.29
CA TRP A 109 5.19 4.00 4.64
C TRP A 109 3.67 4.15 4.76
N PHE A 110 3.22 5.35 5.03
CA PHE A 110 1.81 5.66 5.24
C PHE A 110 1.39 6.90 4.44
N TRP A 111 0.23 6.80 3.79
CA TRP A 111 -0.46 7.93 3.18
C TRP A 111 -1.85 8.02 3.78
N GLU A 112 -2.12 9.08 4.52
CA GLU A 112 -3.45 9.34 5.07
C GLU A 112 -4.46 9.61 3.94
N LEU A 113 -5.65 9.01 4.06
CA LEU A 113 -6.78 9.28 3.19
C LEU A 113 -7.89 9.95 3.99
N ARG A 114 -8.43 11.06 3.49
CA ARG A 114 -9.52 11.81 4.12
C ARG A 114 -10.88 11.27 3.66
#